data_AF-A0A930AAW9-F1
#
_entry.id   AF-A0A930AAW9-F1
#
_cell.length_a   1.000
_cell.length_b   1.000
_cell.length_c   1.000
_cell.angle_alpha   90.00
_cell.angle_beta   90.00
_cell.angle_gamma   90.00
#
_symmetry.space_group_name_H-M   'P 1'
#
loop_
_entity.id
_entity.type
_entity.pdbx_description
1 polymer ?
#
loop_
_entity_poly.entity_id
_entity_poly.type
_entity_poly.pdbx_seq_one_letter_code
_entity_poly.pdbx_strand_id
1 'polypeptide(L)'
;MRVFRGKSLFTVLLALIVSLSILPIFKLEAHAATVNASTLAELQLAINDATDATEIVLTADIPLTATVTVPSGKDSTLSGGFTLTRTNSAIALDIKEGASLTWEDIILDGNAKDTNYKSAVINNQGKLTINGGEVKNINSTSPMVGIVTAKGPNAVLTMNGGSIHDNHMSNQFTSVVKIIEGASFVMNGGDISNNTLEHGGSNGLNAAVSVEGNRGSSTMEMNGGTITGNSAEYGGILVGTFSTNYT
;
A
#
# COMPACT_ATOMS: atom_id res chain seq x y z
N MET A 1 60.47 2.48 59.51
CA MET A 1 59.88 1.58 58.50
C MET A 1 58.51 2.12 58.10
N ARG A 2 58.44 2.96 57.06
CA ARG A 2 57.19 3.54 56.53
C ARG A 2 56.74 2.69 55.35
N VAL A 3 55.60 2.02 55.48
CA VAL A 3 54.99 1.24 54.39
C VAL A 3 54.02 2.16 53.64
N PHE A 4 54.37 2.56 52.42
CA PHE A 4 53.44 3.19 51.48
C PHE A 4 52.52 2.10 50.91
N ARG A 5 51.23 2.14 51.29
CA ARG A 5 50.18 1.33 50.68
C ARG A 5 49.87 1.86 49.28
N GLY A 6 50.30 1.14 48.24
CA GLY A 6 49.84 1.37 46.88
C GLY A 6 48.33 1.15 46.79
N LYS A 7 47.55 2.22 46.66
CA LYS A 7 46.13 2.13 46.32
C LYS A 7 46.07 1.65 44.87
N SER A 8 45.65 0.40 44.73
CA SER A 8 45.58 -0.35 43.49
C SER A 8 44.84 0.42 42.38
N LEU A 9 45.51 0.67 41.24
CA LEU A 9 44.87 1.14 40.00
C LEU A 9 43.67 0.27 39.59
N PHE A 10 43.62 -0.97 40.07
CA PHE A 10 42.55 -1.94 39.80
C PHE A 10 41.18 -1.49 40.32
N THR A 11 41.15 -0.74 41.44
CA THR A 11 39.88 -0.23 42.00
C THR A 11 39.29 0.95 41.22
N VAL A 12 40.13 1.74 40.55
CA VAL A 12 39.66 2.85 39.69
C VAL A 12 39.15 2.31 38.35
N LEU A 13 39.80 1.27 37.81
CA LEU A 13 39.37 0.62 36.56
C LEU A 13 38.00 -0.08 36.71
N LEU A 14 37.77 -0.75 37.86
CA LEU A 14 36.50 -1.44 38.11
C LEU A 14 35.33 -0.46 38.30
N ALA A 15 35.58 0.70 38.93
CA ALA A 15 34.58 1.76 39.06
C ALA A 15 34.24 2.42 37.71
N LEU A 16 35.20 2.51 36.79
CA LEU A 16 34.99 3.04 35.43
C LEU A 16 34.20 2.05 34.53
N ILE A 17 34.44 0.75 34.69
CA ILE A 17 33.74 -0.30 33.93
C ILE A 17 32.26 -0.42 34.38
N VAL A 18 31.99 -0.24 35.67
CA VAL A 18 30.61 -0.22 36.20
C VAL A 18 29.89 1.09 35.87
N SER A 19 30.59 2.22 35.76
CA SER A 19 29.95 3.48 35.38
C SER A 19 29.62 3.59 33.88
N LEU A 20 30.38 2.94 33.00
CA LEU A 20 30.04 2.86 31.57
C LEU A 20 28.89 1.89 31.28
N SER A 21 28.66 0.86 32.11
CA SER A 21 27.61 -0.15 31.87
C SER A 21 26.20 0.30 32.26
N ILE A 22 26.06 1.46 32.91
CA ILE A 22 24.76 2.03 33.34
C ILE A 22 24.42 3.29 32.53
N LEU A 23 25.10 3.54 31.41
CA LEU A 23 24.58 4.52 30.45
C LEU A 23 23.24 3.98 29.92
N PRO A 24 22.11 4.69 30.14
CA PRO A 24 20.88 4.33 29.45
C PRO A 24 21.20 4.37 27.96
N ILE A 25 21.06 3.23 27.30
CA ILE A 25 21.06 3.18 25.84
C ILE A 25 19.81 3.94 25.42
N PHE A 26 19.94 5.24 25.23
CA PHE A 26 18.94 6.02 24.54
C PHE A 26 18.88 5.41 23.14
N LYS A 27 17.87 4.59 22.90
CA LYS A 27 17.48 4.18 21.56
C LYS A 27 17.05 5.48 20.90
N LEU A 28 17.95 6.09 20.14
CA LEU A 28 17.62 7.22 19.29
C LEU A 28 16.62 6.64 18.30
N GLU A 29 15.33 6.91 18.47
CA GLU A 29 14.37 6.61 17.42
C GLU A 29 14.84 7.43 16.22
N ALA A 30 15.29 6.73 15.18
CA ALA A 30 15.52 7.36 13.90
C ALA A 30 14.17 7.93 13.47
N HIS A 31 14.00 9.24 13.65
CA HIS A 31 12.84 9.92 13.09
C HIS A 31 12.93 9.73 11.58
N ALA A 32 11.84 9.26 10.97
CA ALA A 32 11.78 9.11 9.52
C ALA A 32 12.24 10.43 8.88
N ALA A 33 13.09 10.34 7.86
CA ALA A 33 13.47 11.54 7.13
C ALA A 33 12.21 12.14 6.51
N THR A 34 11.92 13.41 6.77
CA THR A 34 10.77 14.11 6.18
C THR A 34 11.24 14.89 4.95
N VAL A 35 10.63 14.62 3.80
CA VAL A 35 10.92 15.26 2.51
C VAL A 35 9.62 15.81 1.94
N ASN A 36 9.67 16.98 1.32
CA ASN A 36 8.49 17.54 0.64
C ASN A 36 8.51 17.21 -0.84
N ALA A 37 7.33 16.98 -1.42
CA ALA A 37 7.15 16.86 -2.86
C ALA A 37 5.96 17.70 -3.33
N SER A 38 6.12 18.42 -4.45
CA SER A 38 5.07 19.22 -5.09
C SER A 38 4.85 18.82 -6.55
N THR A 39 5.70 17.96 -7.10
CA THR A 39 5.64 17.48 -8.48
C THR A 39 5.88 15.97 -8.54
N LEU A 40 5.48 15.34 -9.65
CA LEU A 40 5.72 13.91 -9.89
C LEU A 40 7.21 13.56 -9.85
N ALA A 41 8.07 14.43 -10.39
CA ALA A 41 9.51 14.21 -10.43
C ALA A 41 10.11 14.25 -9.02
N GLU A 42 9.69 15.20 -8.18
CA GLU A 42 10.13 15.30 -6.78
C GLU A 42 9.64 14.11 -5.96
N LEU A 43 8.37 13.70 -6.14
CA LEU A 43 7.82 12.53 -5.46
C LEU A 43 8.62 11.26 -5.82
N GLN A 44 8.86 11.02 -7.11
CA GLN A 44 9.61 9.84 -7.53
C GLN A 44 11.08 9.89 -7.06
N LEU A 45 11.70 11.07 -7.05
CA LEU A 45 13.05 11.25 -6.54
C LEU A 45 13.12 10.96 -5.04
N ALA A 46 12.20 11.51 -4.25
CA ALA A 46 12.14 11.29 -2.80
C ALA A 46 12.01 9.79 -2.45
N ILE A 47 11.18 9.05 -3.19
CA ILE A 47 11.07 7.58 -3.03
C ILE A 47 12.38 6.87 -3.38
N ASN A 48 13.04 7.27 -4.47
CA ASN A 48 14.29 6.66 -4.92
C ASN A 48 15.45 6.92 -3.97
N ASP A 49 15.48 8.10 -3.34
CA ASP A 49 16.56 8.53 -2.46
C ASP A 49 16.37 8.07 -1.01
N ALA A 50 15.17 7.61 -0.63
CA ALA A 50 14.89 7.06 0.70
C ALA A 50 15.88 5.92 1.06
N THR A 51 16.69 6.10 2.10
CA THR A 51 17.65 5.08 2.58
C THR A 51 17.08 4.23 3.71
N ASP A 52 16.16 4.81 4.47
CA ASP A 52 15.42 4.22 5.58
C ASP A 52 13.94 4.61 5.42
N ALA A 53 13.10 4.27 6.41
CA ALA A 53 11.72 4.76 6.47
C ALA A 53 11.69 6.29 6.31
N THR A 54 11.00 6.77 5.28
CA THR A 54 10.99 8.18 4.88
C THR A 54 9.56 8.66 4.73
N GLU A 55 9.23 9.78 5.37
CA GLU A 55 7.96 10.48 5.16
C GLU A 55 8.12 11.47 4.00
N ILE A 56 7.22 11.39 3.03
CA ILE A 56 7.14 12.28 1.88
C ILE A 56 5.84 13.06 1.99
N VAL A 57 5.94 14.31 2.43
CA VAL A 57 4.81 15.21 2.61
C VAL A 57 4.50 15.86 1.27
N LEU A 58 3.34 15.55 0.70
CA LEU A 58 2.85 16.25 -0.46
C LEU A 58 2.50 17.69 -0.07
N THR A 59 2.83 18.63 -0.95
CA THR A 59 2.61 20.07 -0.72
C THR A 59 1.77 20.74 -1.80
N ALA A 60 1.34 19.95 -2.79
CA ALA A 60 0.46 20.34 -3.88
C ALA A 60 -0.20 19.09 -4.48
N ASP A 61 -1.30 19.29 -5.22
CA ASP A 61 -1.86 18.24 -6.07
C ASP A 61 -0.87 17.89 -7.20
N ILE A 62 -0.72 16.59 -7.47
CA ILE A 62 0.27 16.09 -8.43
C ILE A 62 -0.44 15.37 -9.59
N PRO A 63 -0.33 15.87 -10.83
CA PRO A 63 -0.75 15.12 -12.00
C PRO A 63 0.23 13.96 -12.26
N LEU A 64 -0.29 12.74 -12.28
CA LEU A 64 0.46 11.53 -12.60
C LEU A 64 0.56 11.38 -14.12
N THR A 65 1.64 11.91 -14.69
CA THR A 65 2.01 11.73 -16.10
C THR A 65 2.75 10.41 -16.36
N ALA A 66 3.24 9.76 -15.30
CA ALA A 66 3.84 8.43 -15.30
C ALA A 66 3.51 7.69 -13.99
N THR A 67 3.82 6.40 -13.95
CA THR A 67 3.68 5.56 -12.76
C THR A 67 4.67 6.00 -11.68
N VAL A 68 4.19 6.17 -10.44
CA VAL A 68 5.04 6.26 -9.25
C VAL A 68 5.40 4.84 -8.82
N THR A 69 6.68 4.51 -8.89
CA THR A 69 7.18 3.20 -8.48
C THR A 69 7.81 3.29 -7.11
N VAL A 70 7.49 2.36 -6.21
CA VAL A 70 8.21 2.13 -4.96
C VAL A 70 9.10 0.89 -5.15
N PRO A 71 10.41 1.07 -5.38
CA PRO A 71 11.34 -0.02 -5.62
C PRO A 71 11.48 -0.97 -4.43
N SER A 72 11.94 -2.20 -4.70
CA SER A 72 12.26 -3.17 -3.65
C SER A 72 13.24 -2.59 -2.62
N GLY A 73 13.00 -2.86 -1.34
CA GLY A 73 13.81 -2.36 -0.24
C GLY A 73 13.53 -0.91 0.17
N LYS A 74 12.60 -0.21 -0.50
CA LYS A 74 12.14 1.12 -0.06
C LYS A 74 10.98 1.02 0.91
N ASP A 75 10.98 1.93 1.88
CA ASP A 75 9.92 2.14 2.85
C ASP A 75 9.57 3.62 2.89
N SER A 76 8.37 3.97 2.42
CA SER A 76 7.94 5.36 2.28
C SER A 76 6.55 5.56 2.85
N THR A 77 6.34 6.70 3.50
CA THR A 77 5.02 7.18 3.94
C THR A 77 4.65 8.39 3.11
N LEU A 78 3.51 8.38 2.42
CA LEU A 78 2.97 9.56 1.74
C LEU A 78 1.94 10.23 2.64
N SER A 79 2.08 11.54 2.86
CA SER A 79 1.18 12.33 3.70
C SER A 79 0.90 13.71 3.10
N GLY A 80 0.09 14.53 3.80
CA GLY A 80 -0.22 15.91 3.41
C GLY A 80 -1.61 16.12 2.82
N GLY A 81 -2.38 15.05 2.58
CA GLY A 81 -3.79 15.16 2.21
C GLY A 81 -4.09 15.66 0.79
N PHE A 82 -3.08 15.72 -0.09
CA PHE A 82 -3.21 16.21 -1.46
C PHE A 82 -3.64 15.12 -2.45
N THR A 83 -4.03 15.56 -3.65
CA THR A 83 -4.54 14.69 -4.71
C THR A 83 -3.45 14.27 -5.69
N LEU A 84 -3.31 12.96 -5.89
CA LEU A 84 -2.65 12.37 -7.04
C LEU A 84 -3.68 12.14 -8.14
N THR A 85 -3.55 12.80 -9.29
CA THR A 85 -4.56 12.73 -10.37
C THR A 85 -4.01 11.98 -11.57
N ARG A 86 -4.64 10.88 -11.99
CA ARG A 86 -4.24 10.18 -13.22
C ARG A 86 -4.46 11.06 -14.45
N THR A 87 -3.47 11.09 -15.34
CA THR A 87 -3.58 11.81 -16.63
C THR A 87 -3.65 10.88 -17.84
N ASN A 88 -3.38 9.59 -17.63
CA ASN A 88 -3.35 8.57 -18.67
C ASN A 88 -3.72 7.18 -18.08
N SER A 89 -3.67 6.14 -18.91
CA SER A 89 -4.07 4.77 -18.56
C SER A 89 -2.99 3.91 -17.88
N ALA A 90 -1.83 4.48 -17.56
CA ALA A 90 -0.80 3.77 -16.81
C ALA A 90 -1.26 3.46 -15.37
N ILE A 91 -0.55 2.52 -14.75
CA ILE A 91 -0.61 2.27 -13.31
C ILE A 91 -0.26 3.58 -12.59
N ALA A 92 -1.03 3.97 -11.58
CA ALA A 92 -0.74 5.15 -10.78
C ALA A 92 0.42 4.86 -9.82
N LEU A 93 0.30 3.77 -9.05
CA LEU A 93 1.29 3.35 -8.06
C LEU A 93 1.68 1.89 -8.27
N ASP A 94 2.97 1.62 -8.33
CA ASP A 94 3.53 0.26 -8.45
C ASP A 94 4.49 -0.02 -7.28
N ILE A 95 3.98 -0.73 -6.28
CA ILE A 95 4.72 -1.12 -5.08
C ILE A 95 5.35 -2.49 -5.37
N LYS A 96 6.67 -2.53 -5.52
CA LYS A 96 7.40 -3.76 -5.86
C LYS A 96 7.50 -4.72 -4.68
N GLU A 97 7.76 -5.99 -4.98
CA GLU A 97 8.05 -6.98 -3.95
C GLU A 97 9.23 -6.52 -3.06
N GLY A 98 9.06 -6.66 -1.75
CA GLY A 98 10.03 -6.18 -0.76
C GLY A 98 9.99 -4.67 -0.49
N ALA A 99 9.08 -3.92 -1.12
CA ALA A 99 8.83 -2.51 -0.82
C ALA A 99 7.68 -2.34 0.19
N SER A 100 7.64 -1.21 0.89
CA SER A 100 6.53 -0.80 1.75
C SER A 100 6.10 0.64 1.44
N LEU A 101 4.79 0.85 1.36
CA LEU A 101 4.16 2.16 1.19
C LEU A 101 3.08 2.33 2.25
N THR A 102 3.22 3.36 3.08
CA THR A 102 2.16 3.82 3.98
C THR A 102 1.50 5.06 3.37
N TRP A 103 0.19 5.12 3.42
CA TRP A 103 -0.64 6.14 2.82
C TRP A 103 -1.48 6.81 3.90
N GLU A 104 -1.19 8.08 4.17
CA GLU A 104 -1.81 8.91 5.20
C GLU A 104 -2.63 10.01 4.52
N ASP A 105 -3.95 9.81 4.43
CA ASP A 105 -4.91 10.80 3.94
C ASP A 105 -4.75 11.27 2.48
N ILE A 106 -3.93 10.61 1.65
CA ILE A 106 -3.79 10.96 0.23
C ILE A 106 -5.09 10.66 -0.55
N ILE A 107 -5.39 11.48 -1.56
CA ILE A 107 -6.48 11.24 -2.50
C ILE A 107 -5.87 10.75 -3.81
N LEU A 108 -6.32 9.61 -4.33
CA LEU A 108 -6.07 9.21 -5.70
C LEU A 108 -7.33 9.34 -6.52
N ASP A 109 -7.32 10.34 -7.41
CA ASP A 109 -8.38 10.56 -8.37
C ASP A 109 -8.00 9.92 -9.72
N GLY A 110 -8.80 8.94 -10.14
CA GLY A 110 -8.66 8.25 -11.41
C GLY A 110 -8.93 9.12 -12.63
N ASN A 111 -9.57 10.27 -12.46
CA ASN A 111 -9.93 11.26 -13.48
C ASN A 111 -10.62 10.62 -14.69
N ALA A 112 -11.45 9.60 -14.42
CA ALA A 112 -12.11 8.74 -15.38
C ALA A 112 -11.17 8.15 -16.46
N LYS A 113 -9.86 8.08 -16.20
CA LYS A 113 -8.89 7.47 -17.11
C LYS A 113 -9.06 5.97 -17.10
N ASP A 114 -9.13 5.39 -18.30
CA ASP A 114 -9.27 3.95 -18.49
C ASP A 114 -8.06 3.19 -17.93
N THR A 115 -8.19 1.88 -17.76
CA THR A 115 -7.14 0.98 -17.27
C THR A 115 -6.87 -0.11 -18.31
N ASN A 116 -5.62 -0.54 -18.42
CA ASN A 116 -5.19 -1.52 -19.42
C ASN A 116 -5.65 -2.95 -19.06
N TYR A 117 -5.73 -3.82 -20.07
CA TYR A 117 -6.00 -5.26 -19.94
C TYR A 117 -5.11 -5.94 -18.87
N LYS A 118 -5.72 -6.74 -17.98
CA LYS A 118 -5.00 -7.47 -16.90
C LYS A 118 -4.07 -6.56 -16.07
N SER A 119 -4.52 -5.35 -15.79
CA SER A 119 -3.71 -4.34 -15.07
C SER A 119 -4.36 -3.91 -13.75
N ALA A 120 -3.78 -2.90 -13.13
CA ALA A 120 -4.28 -2.27 -11.93
C ALA A 120 -4.08 -0.75 -11.96
N VAL A 121 -4.77 -0.02 -11.09
CA VAL A 121 -4.44 1.38 -10.83
C VAL A 121 -3.39 1.49 -9.73
N ILE A 122 -3.57 0.72 -8.66
CA ILE A 122 -2.56 0.48 -7.64
C ILE A 122 -2.15 -0.99 -7.73
N ASN A 123 -0.91 -1.25 -8.14
CA ASN A 123 -0.32 -2.57 -8.20
C ASN A 123 0.57 -2.80 -6.97
N ASN A 124 0.16 -3.67 -6.07
CA ASN A 124 0.89 -3.99 -4.85
C ASN A 124 1.44 -5.42 -4.88
N GLN A 125 2.77 -5.54 -4.94
CA GLN A 125 3.51 -6.79 -4.78
C GLN A 125 4.32 -6.82 -3.47
N GLY A 126 4.34 -5.71 -2.73
CA GLY A 126 5.00 -5.55 -1.44
C GLY A 126 3.97 -5.31 -0.35
N LYS A 127 4.16 -4.25 0.45
CA LYS A 127 3.22 -3.87 1.50
C LYS A 127 2.61 -2.52 1.21
N LEU A 128 1.29 -2.44 1.19
CA LEU A 128 0.54 -1.19 1.10
C LEU A 128 -0.36 -1.06 2.33
N THR A 129 -0.18 0.02 3.09
CA THR A 129 -1.01 0.36 4.25
C THR A 129 -1.76 1.66 3.97
N ILE A 130 -3.09 1.62 3.98
CA ILE A 130 -3.97 2.78 3.81
C ILE A 130 -4.56 3.14 5.18
N ASN A 131 -4.11 4.25 5.75
CA ASN A 131 -4.58 4.74 7.04
C ASN A 131 -5.73 5.76 6.91
N GLY A 132 -5.86 6.40 5.74
CA GLY A 132 -6.90 7.38 5.45
C GLY A 132 -6.93 7.76 3.97
N GLY A 133 -7.75 8.77 3.64
CA GLY A 133 -7.85 9.30 2.28
C GLY A 133 -8.84 8.56 1.38
N GLU A 134 -8.69 8.74 0.06
CA GLU A 134 -9.69 8.31 -0.93
C GLU A 134 -9.05 7.71 -2.17
N VAL A 135 -9.68 6.69 -2.75
CA VAL A 135 -9.40 6.17 -4.09
C VAL A 135 -10.70 6.18 -4.89
N LYS A 136 -10.81 7.09 -5.86
CA LYS A 136 -12.09 7.39 -6.52
C LYS A 136 -11.99 7.74 -7.99
N ASN A 137 -13.15 7.83 -8.66
CA ASN A 137 -13.29 8.30 -10.04
C ASN A 137 -12.45 7.52 -11.05
N ILE A 138 -12.17 6.23 -10.78
CA ILE A 138 -11.46 5.36 -11.71
C ILE A 138 -12.46 4.72 -12.66
N ASN A 139 -12.12 4.70 -13.95
CA ASN A 139 -12.88 4.00 -14.97
C ASN A 139 -12.06 2.83 -15.54
N SER A 140 -12.71 1.70 -15.84
CA SER A 140 -12.10 0.62 -16.62
C SER A 140 -13.09 -0.04 -17.57
N THR A 141 -12.77 -0.04 -18.85
CA THR A 141 -13.47 -0.83 -19.86
C THR A 141 -12.75 -2.14 -20.19
N SER A 142 -11.56 -2.37 -19.62
CA SER A 142 -10.75 -3.57 -19.82
C SER A 142 -11.14 -4.71 -18.85
N PRO A 143 -11.08 -5.98 -19.30
CA PRO A 143 -11.32 -7.12 -18.43
C PRO A 143 -10.12 -7.43 -17.55
N MET A 144 -10.38 -8.18 -16.47
CA MET A 144 -9.38 -8.70 -15.53
C MET A 144 -8.64 -7.63 -14.70
N VAL A 145 -9.13 -6.39 -14.69
CA VAL A 145 -8.57 -5.26 -13.94
C VAL A 145 -8.93 -5.33 -12.46
N GLY A 146 -7.98 -4.98 -11.59
CA GLY A 146 -8.25 -4.66 -10.19
C GLY A 146 -7.88 -3.21 -9.90
N ILE A 147 -8.75 -2.39 -9.31
CA ILE A 147 -8.38 -0.99 -8.98
C ILE A 147 -7.19 -0.98 -8.02
N VAL A 148 -7.34 -1.67 -6.89
CA VAL A 148 -6.25 -2.03 -5.99
C VAL A 148 -6.01 -3.52 -6.13
N THR A 149 -4.85 -3.91 -6.66
CA THR A 149 -4.47 -5.32 -6.78
C THR A 149 -3.34 -5.62 -5.82
N ALA A 150 -3.53 -6.60 -4.93
CA ALA A 150 -2.45 -7.23 -4.17
C ALA A 150 -2.12 -8.58 -4.81
N LYS A 151 -0.84 -8.81 -5.14
CA LYS A 151 -0.42 -9.96 -5.93
C LYS A 151 0.90 -10.55 -5.44
N GLY A 152 0.88 -11.84 -5.12
CA GLY A 152 2.05 -12.62 -4.72
C GLY A 152 2.06 -12.96 -3.23
N PRO A 153 2.81 -13.99 -2.81
CA PRO A 153 2.75 -14.55 -1.45
C PRO A 153 3.25 -13.60 -0.36
N ASN A 154 4.04 -12.60 -0.72
CA ASN A 154 4.57 -11.58 0.19
C ASN A 154 3.77 -10.27 0.13
N ALA A 155 2.76 -10.19 -0.73
CA ALA A 155 1.96 -8.99 -0.91
C ALA A 155 0.92 -8.86 0.20
N VAL A 156 0.91 -7.72 0.87
CA VAL A 156 -0.03 -7.39 1.94
C VAL A 156 -0.68 -6.06 1.62
N LEU A 157 -2.00 -6.05 1.51
CA LEU A 157 -2.82 -4.84 1.57
C LEU A 157 -3.38 -4.72 2.98
N THR A 158 -3.19 -3.58 3.62
CA THR A 158 -3.80 -3.25 4.92
C THR A 158 -4.61 -1.98 4.75
N MET A 159 -5.89 -2.01 5.15
CA MET A 159 -6.76 -0.83 5.17
C MET A 159 -7.22 -0.60 6.61
N ASN A 160 -6.65 0.41 7.25
CA ASN A 160 -7.00 0.84 8.60
C ASN A 160 -8.08 1.93 8.59
N GLY A 161 -8.20 2.66 7.48
CA GLY A 161 -9.18 3.72 7.27
C GLY A 161 -9.29 4.08 5.79
N GLY A 162 -9.82 5.27 5.51
CA GLY A 162 -10.01 5.78 4.16
C GLY A 162 -11.17 5.12 3.41
N SER A 163 -11.30 5.43 2.13
CA SER A 163 -12.39 4.92 1.29
C SER A 163 -11.97 4.60 -0.15
N ILE A 164 -12.60 3.58 -0.73
CA ILE A 164 -12.47 3.24 -2.15
C ILE A 164 -13.87 3.26 -2.75
N HIS A 165 -14.17 4.31 -3.52
CA HIS A 165 -15.55 4.61 -3.90
C HIS A 165 -15.72 5.31 -5.25
N ASP A 166 -16.95 5.33 -5.76
CA ASP A 166 -17.33 5.99 -7.01
C ASP A 166 -16.45 5.57 -8.20
N ASN A 167 -16.03 4.30 -8.20
CA ASN A 167 -15.29 3.72 -9.31
C ASN A 167 -16.22 2.92 -10.22
N HIS A 168 -15.91 2.95 -11.51
CA HIS A 168 -16.72 2.33 -12.54
C HIS A 168 -15.89 1.34 -13.37
N MET A 169 -16.37 0.11 -13.48
CA MET A 169 -15.78 -0.93 -14.31
C MET A 169 -16.88 -1.59 -15.12
N SER A 170 -16.67 -1.80 -16.42
CA SER A 170 -17.74 -2.30 -17.32
C SER A 170 -17.30 -3.51 -18.14
N ASN A 171 -16.53 -4.41 -17.52
CA ASN A 171 -16.05 -5.63 -18.16
C ASN A 171 -15.85 -6.78 -17.16
N GLN A 172 -15.59 -7.98 -17.67
CA GLN A 172 -15.53 -9.23 -16.91
C GLN A 172 -14.25 -9.42 -16.08
N PHE A 173 -14.36 -10.19 -14.99
CA PHE A 173 -13.30 -10.56 -14.05
C PHE A 173 -12.65 -9.36 -13.34
N THR A 174 -13.43 -8.29 -13.15
CA THR A 174 -12.97 -7.05 -12.54
C THR A 174 -13.31 -6.99 -11.05
N SER A 175 -12.48 -6.30 -10.28
CA SER A 175 -12.76 -6.07 -8.86
C SER A 175 -12.21 -4.73 -8.41
N VAL A 176 -12.83 -4.11 -7.41
CA VAL A 176 -12.30 -2.86 -6.84
C VAL A 176 -11.03 -3.20 -6.07
N VAL A 177 -11.12 -4.18 -5.17
CA VAL A 177 -9.97 -4.78 -4.49
C VAL A 177 -9.81 -6.21 -4.97
N LYS A 178 -8.64 -6.54 -5.50
CA LYS A 178 -8.32 -7.84 -6.11
C LYS A 178 -7.14 -8.49 -5.41
N ILE A 179 -7.35 -9.61 -4.74
CA ILE A 179 -6.32 -10.31 -3.95
C ILE A 179 -6.04 -11.67 -4.59
N ILE A 180 -4.82 -11.84 -5.10
CA ILE A 180 -4.46 -12.98 -5.97
C ILE A 180 -3.05 -13.53 -5.69
N GLU A 181 -2.79 -14.74 -6.19
CA GLU A 181 -1.47 -15.38 -6.18
C GLU A 181 -0.84 -15.48 -4.77
N GLY A 182 -1.66 -15.73 -3.75
CA GLY A 182 -1.23 -15.89 -2.36
C GLY A 182 -1.11 -14.61 -1.55
N ALA A 183 -1.58 -13.47 -2.08
CA ALA A 183 -1.60 -12.21 -1.37
C ALA A 183 -2.59 -12.21 -0.19
N SER A 184 -2.42 -11.24 0.71
CA SER A 184 -3.30 -11.05 1.87
C SER A 184 -3.92 -9.65 1.91
N PHE A 185 -5.16 -9.58 2.39
CA PHE A 185 -5.85 -8.33 2.67
C PHE A 185 -6.31 -8.29 4.13
N VAL A 186 -5.91 -7.26 4.86
CA VAL A 186 -6.36 -6.99 6.23
C VAL A 186 -7.16 -5.69 6.24
N MET A 187 -8.46 -5.77 6.53
CA MET A 187 -9.37 -4.62 6.63
C MET A 187 -9.73 -4.38 8.10
N ASN A 188 -9.05 -3.42 8.73
CA ASN A 188 -9.31 -3.02 10.12
C ASN A 188 -10.34 -1.89 10.21
N GLY A 189 -10.54 -1.13 9.14
CA GLY A 189 -11.47 0.00 9.07
C GLY A 189 -11.67 0.50 7.64
N GLY A 190 -12.33 1.65 7.51
CA GLY A 190 -12.62 2.31 6.24
C GLY A 190 -13.79 1.71 5.46
N ASP A 191 -14.01 2.21 4.24
CA ASP A 191 -15.20 1.91 3.43
C ASP A 191 -14.86 1.59 1.97
N ILE A 192 -15.34 0.45 1.47
CA ILE A 192 -15.37 0.15 0.03
C ILE A 192 -16.81 0.30 -0.43
N SER A 193 -17.14 1.42 -1.08
CA SER A 193 -18.54 1.79 -1.29
C SER A 193 -18.88 2.41 -2.63
N ASN A 194 -20.14 2.33 -3.05
CA ASN A 194 -20.65 3.01 -4.24
C ASN A 194 -19.86 2.72 -5.54
N ASN A 195 -19.21 1.58 -5.62
CA ASN A 195 -18.53 1.16 -6.85
C ASN A 195 -19.53 0.45 -7.77
N THR A 196 -19.39 0.68 -9.07
CA THR A 196 -20.24 0.07 -10.11
C THR A 196 -19.38 -0.82 -11.00
N LEU A 197 -19.72 -2.11 -11.05
CA LEU A 197 -19.02 -3.15 -11.79
C LEU A 197 -20.01 -3.85 -12.71
N GLU A 198 -20.25 -3.25 -13.88
CA GLU A 198 -21.10 -3.80 -14.92
C GLU A 198 -20.38 -4.94 -15.64
N HIS A 199 -21.13 -5.94 -16.11
CA HIS A 199 -20.56 -7.01 -16.91
C HIS A 199 -20.58 -6.63 -18.40
N GLY A 200 -19.49 -6.95 -19.09
CA GLY A 200 -19.45 -7.01 -20.55
C GLY A 200 -19.27 -8.47 -20.98
N GLY A 201 -20.13 -8.98 -21.87
CA GLY A 201 -20.03 -10.36 -22.37
C GLY A 201 -20.74 -11.43 -21.51
N SER A 202 -20.42 -12.70 -21.78
CA SER A 202 -21.21 -13.88 -21.33
C SER A 202 -20.84 -14.46 -19.96
N ASN A 203 -19.70 -14.09 -19.38
CA ASN A 203 -19.28 -14.55 -18.05
C ASN A 203 -18.84 -13.33 -17.25
N GLY A 204 -19.53 -12.98 -16.17
CA GLY A 204 -18.99 -12.03 -15.22
C GLY A 204 -18.58 -12.76 -13.94
N LEU A 205 -17.56 -12.23 -13.28
CA LEU A 205 -17.10 -12.60 -11.94
C LEU A 205 -16.63 -11.32 -11.29
N ASN A 206 -17.53 -10.35 -11.29
CA ASN A 206 -17.29 -9.02 -10.79
C ASN A 206 -17.79 -8.92 -9.36
N ALA A 207 -16.93 -8.44 -8.46
CA ALA A 207 -17.26 -8.19 -7.07
C ALA A 207 -16.48 -6.96 -6.58
N ALA A 208 -16.99 -6.26 -5.56
CA ALA A 208 -16.22 -5.14 -5.00
C ALA A 208 -14.86 -5.65 -4.46
N VAL A 209 -14.86 -6.77 -3.74
CA VAL A 209 -13.64 -7.46 -3.30
C VAL A 209 -13.60 -8.88 -3.86
N SER A 210 -12.51 -9.27 -4.51
CA SER A 210 -12.23 -10.67 -4.85
C SER A 210 -11.03 -11.22 -4.09
N VAL A 211 -11.18 -12.44 -3.56
CA VAL A 211 -10.12 -13.20 -2.89
C VAL A 211 -9.99 -14.54 -3.60
N GLU A 212 -8.92 -14.68 -4.39
CA GLU A 212 -8.78 -15.80 -5.32
C GLU A 212 -7.72 -16.82 -4.86
N GLY A 213 -8.03 -18.10 -4.98
CA GLY A 213 -7.11 -19.19 -4.67
C GLY A 213 -6.21 -19.62 -5.84
N ASN A 214 -6.21 -18.88 -6.95
CA ASN A 214 -5.40 -19.23 -8.12
C ASN A 214 -3.92 -18.93 -7.85
N ARG A 215 -3.04 -19.91 -8.11
CA ARG A 215 -1.57 -19.78 -7.96
C ARG A 215 -1.11 -19.32 -6.57
N GLY A 216 -1.85 -19.73 -5.54
CA GLY A 216 -1.58 -19.39 -4.14
C GLY A 216 -2.90 -19.10 -3.42
N SER A 217 -3.04 -19.61 -2.20
CA SER A 217 -4.23 -19.35 -1.39
C SER A 217 -4.19 -17.92 -0.86
N SER A 218 -4.91 -17.02 -1.53
CA SER A 218 -5.06 -15.65 -1.04
C SER A 218 -5.96 -15.61 0.20
N THR A 219 -5.73 -14.64 1.08
CA THR A 219 -6.47 -14.51 2.33
C THR A 219 -7.07 -13.12 2.48
N MET A 220 -8.16 -13.06 3.24
CA MET A 220 -8.74 -11.80 3.71
C MET A 220 -9.10 -11.95 5.19
N GLU A 221 -8.72 -10.96 5.99
CA GLU A 221 -9.13 -10.76 7.36
C GLU A 221 -9.87 -9.43 7.45
N MET A 222 -11.11 -9.44 7.94
CA MET A 222 -11.93 -8.24 8.11
C MET A 222 -12.26 -8.07 9.59
N ASN A 223 -11.55 -7.15 10.24
CA ASN A 223 -11.69 -6.82 11.65
C ASN A 223 -12.63 -5.61 11.88
N GLY A 224 -12.87 -4.82 10.84
CA GLY A 224 -13.75 -3.66 10.86
C GLY A 224 -14.02 -3.07 9.48
N GLY A 225 -14.63 -1.88 9.45
CA GLY A 225 -15.00 -1.17 8.21
C GLY A 225 -16.28 -1.68 7.55
N THR A 226 -16.59 -1.16 6.36
CA THR A 226 -17.80 -1.56 5.61
C THR A 226 -17.54 -1.79 4.12
N ILE A 227 -18.35 -2.68 3.53
CA ILE A 227 -18.41 -2.92 2.08
C ILE A 227 -19.87 -2.77 1.67
N THR A 228 -20.28 -1.58 1.21
CA THR A 228 -21.70 -1.19 1.10
C THR A 228 -22.00 -0.43 -0.19
N GLY A 229 -23.23 -0.50 -0.70
CA GLY A 229 -23.63 0.29 -1.89
C GLY A 229 -22.91 -0.08 -3.20
N ASN A 230 -22.17 -1.18 -3.24
CA ASN A 230 -21.51 -1.64 -4.47
C ASN A 230 -22.50 -2.38 -5.37
N SER A 231 -22.47 -2.07 -6.66
CA SER A 231 -23.24 -2.76 -7.70
C SER A 231 -22.30 -3.68 -8.48
N ALA A 232 -22.41 -4.98 -8.28
CA ALA A 232 -21.61 -6.00 -8.97
C ALA A 232 -22.38 -7.32 -9.04
N GLU A 233 -22.09 -8.16 -10.04
CA GLU A 233 -22.80 -9.44 -10.25
C GLU A 233 -22.68 -10.39 -9.05
N TYR A 234 -21.48 -10.49 -8.46
CA TYR A 234 -21.22 -11.32 -7.28
C TYR A 234 -21.22 -10.50 -5.98
N GLY A 235 -21.79 -9.29 -6.02
CA GLY A 235 -22.00 -8.45 -4.85
C GLY A 235 -20.72 -7.88 -4.24
N GLY A 236 -20.70 -7.78 -2.90
CA GLY A 236 -19.63 -7.11 -2.16
C GLY A 236 -18.33 -7.91 -2.09
N ILE A 237 -18.39 -9.21 -1.79
CA ILE A 237 -17.20 -10.06 -1.62
C ILE A 237 -17.40 -11.38 -2.35
N LEU A 238 -16.43 -11.74 -3.19
CA LEU A 238 -16.31 -13.05 -3.81
C LEU A 238 -15.06 -13.76 -3.27
N VAL A 239 -15.25 -14.88 -2.58
CA VAL A 239 -14.17 -15.80 -2.22
C VAL A 239 -14.25 -16.99 -3.16
N GLY A 240 -13.27 -17.11 -4.05
CA GLY A 240 -13.29 -18.12 -5.10
C GLY A 240 -12.39 -17.75 -6.27
N THR A 241 -12.17 -18.71 -7.16
CA THR A 241 -11.30 -18.54 -8.31
C THR A 241 -12.12 -18.57 -9.59
N PHE A 242 -11.76 -17.73 -10.56
CA PHE A 242 -12.14 -17.96 -11.95
C PHE A 242 -11.17 -18.97 -12.57
N SER A 243 -11.67 -20.12 -13.02
CA SER A 243 -10.91 -21.00 -13.90
C SER A 243 -11.14 -20.56 -15.34
N THR A 244 -10.10 -20.08 -16.03
CA THR A 244 -10.12 -20.05 -17.51
C THR A 244 -9.83 -21.42 -18.11
N ASN A 245 -9.53 -22.44 -17.27
CA ASN A 245 -9.29 -23.80 -17.70
C ASN A 245 -10.61 -24.58 -17.63
N TYR A 246 -11.44 -24.40 -18.65
CA TYR A 246 -12.34 -25.47 -19.13
C TYR A 246 -11.64 -26.18 -20.30
N THR A 247 -10.48 -26.80 -20.03
CA THR A 247 -9.84 -27.85 -20.84
C THR A 247 -8.69 -28.44 -20.03
#